data_AF-A0A7W4VI83-F1
#
_entry.id   AF-A0A7W4VI83-F1
#
_cell.length_a   1.000
_cell.length_b   1.000
_cell.length_c   1.000
_cell.angle_alpha   90.00
_cell.angle_beta   90.00
_cell.angle_gamma   90.00
#
_symmetry.space_group_name_H-M   'P 1'
#
loop_
_entity.id
_entity.type
_entity.pdbx_description
1 polymer ?
#
loop_
_entity_poly.entity_id
_entity_poly.type
_entity_poly.pdbx_seq_one_letter_code
_entity_poly.pdbx_strand_id
1 'polypeptide(L)'
;MVQVLAKARVKGYAKKDGTYVKPHDRKEAPAAARPEQKQLRLPTETDEILHHHPKAGENGAQVVLKKPSHPSAPSTWHSPTAVATFVPDGDVPLSINGVRLSPWKDHPTTNEGWDYVDGVNDDLWEPAFILPPGKKAASGVVIEEPDGRVWLIHPTNQFGGYHASFPKGTAEPELSLQANAIKEAFEESGLKVEITGLLGDYERTTSVARIYTARRVGGTPIAMGWESQAVSLCPVEHLYELLNVWADHGIAEAIGAGPIPKVK
;
A
#
# COMPACT_ATOMS: atom_id res chain seq x y z
N MET A 1 4.15 23.30 -54.90
CA MET A 1 4.58 22.03 -55.53
C MET A 1 4.44 20.92 -54.50
N VAL A 2 3.49 20.01 -54.67
CA VAL A 2 3.31 18.84 -53.80
C VAL A 2 4.03 17.65 -54.44
N GLN A 3 4.95 17.03 -53.72
CA GLN A 3 5.65 15.82 -54.15
C GLN A 3 4.68 14.63 -54.11
N VAL A 4 4.48 13.98 -55.27
CA VAL A 4 3.72 12.73 -55.37
C VAL A 4 4.68 11.57 -55.07
N LEU A 5 4.50 10.90 -53.93
CA LEU A 5 5.21 9.64 -53.64
C LEU A 5 4.55 8.49 -54.40
N ALA A 6 5.36 7.82 -55.22
CA ALA A 6 4.98 6.65 -56.00
C ALA A 6 4.62 5.45 -55.09
N LYS A 7 3.52 4.77 -55.39
CA LYS A 7 3.10 3.55 -54.68
C LYS A 7 4.01 2.37 -55.06
N ALA A 8 4.67 1.77 -54.07
CA ALA A 8 5.34 0.49 -54.22
C ALA A 8 4.32 -0.62 -54.53
N ARG A 9 4.60 -1.43 -55.57
CA ARG A 9 3.82 -2.64 -55.91
C ARG A 9 4.36 -3.84 -55.13
N VAL A 10 3.61 -4.34 -54.16
CA VAL A 10 3.95 -5.59 -53.45
C VAL A 10 3.30 -6.78 -54.18
N LYS A 11 4.10 -7.81 -54.52
CA LYS A 11 3.60 -9.08 -55.09
C LYS A 11 3.17 -10.02 -53.96
N GLY A 12 2.09 -10.78 -54.17
CA GLY A 12 1.58 -11.76 -53.19
C GLY A 12 2.55 -12.91 -52.92
N TYR A 13 2.38 -13.61 -51.80
CA TYR A 13 3.26 -14.72 -51.36
C TYR A 13 2.49 -15.84 -50.65
N ALA A 14 3.08 -17.03 -50.60
CA ALA A 14 2.55 -18.20 -49.90
C ALA A 14 3.14 -18.32 -48.48
N LYS A 15 2.29 -18.65 -47.50
CA LYS A 15 2.70 -18.95 -46.12
C LYS A 15 3.14 -20.42 -46.00
N LYS A 16 3.92 -20.72 -44.96
CA LYS A 16 4.43 -22.09 -44.68
C LYS A 16 3.32 -23.11 -44.35
N ASP A 17 2.13 -22.65 -43.99
CA ASP A 17 0.94 -23.47 -43.77
C ASP A 17 0.17 -23.80 -45.07
N GLY A 18 0.69 -23.40 -46.23
CA GLY A 18 0.09 -23.63 -47.54
C GLY A 18 -0.88 -22.53 -48.01
N THR A 19 -1.13 -21.50 -47.20
CA THR A 19 -2.08 -20.43 -47.56
C THR A 19 -1.45 -19.42 -48.52
N TYR A 20 -2.04 -19.23 -49.71
CA TYR A 20 -1.58 -18.24 -50.69
C TYR A 20 -2.28 -16.88 -50.53
N VAL A 21 -1.51 -15.80 -50.36
CA VAL A 21 -2.04 -14.43 -50.23
C VAL A 21 -1.87 -13.69 -51.56
N LYS A 22 -2.98 -13.43 -52.27
CA LYS A 22 -3.01 -12.67 -53.53
C LYS A 22 -2.84 -11.16 -53.30
N PRO A 23 -2.17 -10.41 -54.20
CA PRO A 23 -2.07 -8.97 -54.07
C PRO A 23 -3.39 -8.30 -54.47
N HIS A 24 -4.05 -7.70 -53.47
CA HIS A 24 -5.29 -6.90 -53.53
C HIS A 24 -6.56 -7.58 -54.10
N ASP A 25 -7.46 -7.99 -53.21
CA ASP A 25 -8.90 -8.04 -53.48
C ASP A 25 -9.62 -7.08 -52.51
N ARG A 26 -10.06 -5.92 -53.02
CA ARG A 26 -11.10 -5.10 -52.38
C ARG A 26 -12.45 -5.67 -52.81
N LYS A 27 -13.27 -6.11 -51.86
CA LYS A 27 -14.72 -6.12 -52.04
C LYS A 27 -15.27 -4.79 -51.49
N GLU A 28 -15.98 -4.07 -52.34
CA GLU A 28 -16.74 -2.88 -51.97
C GLU A 28 -17.79 -3.25 -50.92
N ALA A 29 -17.69 -2.62 -49.75
CA ALA A 29 -18.74 -2.63 -48.74
C ALA A 29 -19.80 -1.55 -49.11
N PRO A 30 -21.08 -1.77 -48.77
CA PRO A 30 -22.16 -0.87 -49.16
C PRO A 30 -21.99 0.54 -48.58
N ALA A 31 -22.66 1.49 -49.25
CA ALA A 31 -22.57 2.94 -49.04
C ALA A 31 -22.38 3.34 -47.57
N ALA A 32 -21.35 4.15 -47.35
CA ALA A 32 -20.93 4.68 -46.06
C ALA A 32 -22.10 5.34 -45.29
N ALA A 33 -22.44 4.77 -44.13
CA ALA A 33 -22.86 5.59 -43.02
C ALA A 33 -21.70 6.56 -42.72
N ARG A 34 -21.99 7.86 -42.75
CA ARG A 34 -21.03 8.91 -42.41
C ARG A 34 -20.35 8.56 -41.09
N PRO A 35 -19.03 8.75 -40.94
CA PRO A 35 -18.41 8.57 -39.64
C PRO A 35 -19.12 9.49 -38.67
N GLU A 36 -19.76 8.91 -37.65
CA GLU A 36 -20.12 9.67 -36.47
C GLU A 36 -18.86 10.42 -36.04
N GLN A 37 -18.91 11.74 -36.16
CA GLN A 37 -18.02 12.57 -35.38
C GLN A 37 -18.23 12.10 -33.95
N LYS A 38 -17.22 11.45 -33.35
CA LYS A 38 -17.19 11.25 -31.91
C LYS A 38 -17.34 12.63 -31.31
N GLN A 39 -18.57 12.97 -30.96
CA GLN A 39 -18.90 14.17 -30.24
C GLN A 39 -18.07 14.05 -28.97
N LEU A 40 -17.09 14.95 -28.82
CA LEU A 40 -16.34 15.07 -27.59
C LEU A 40 -17.41 15.30 -26.52
N ARG A 41 -17.70 14.28 -25.70
CA ARG A 41 -18.63 14.43 -24.60
C ARG A 41 -18.05 15.52 -23.71
N LEU A 42 -18.76 16.62 -23.60
CA LEU A 42 -18.55 17.54 -22.50
C LEU A 42 -18.88 16.77 -21.22
N PRO A 43 -18.01 16.79 -20.19
CA PRO A 43 -18.28 16.08 -18.94
C PRO A 43 -19.65 16.50 -18.40
N THR A 44 -20.51 15.53 -18.13
CA THR A 44 -21.74 15.77 -17.38
C THR A 44 -21.38 15.92 -15.89
N GLU A 45 -22.15 16.69 -15.12
CA GLU A 45 -21.94 16.95 -13.67
C GLU A 45 -21.85 15.69 -12.77
N THR A 46 -21.97 14.49 -13.34
CA THR A 46 -21.88 13.19 -12.65
C THR A 46 -20.81 12.25 -13.21
N ASP A 47 -19.86 12.72 -14.02
CA ASP A 47 -18.63 11.94 -14.23
C ASP A 47 -17.89 11.93 -12.89
N GLU A 48 -18.09 10.86 -12.10
CA GLU A 48 -17.33 10.63 -10.88
C GLU A 48 -15.85 10.79 -11.21
N ILE A 49 -15.22 11.82 -10.64
CA ILE A 49 -13.79 12.03 -10.80
C ILE A 49 -13.13 10.76 -10.24
N LEU A 50 -12.58 9.94 -11.13
CA LEU A 50 -11.84 8.75 -10.73
C LEU A 50 -10.57 9.22 -10.02
N HIS A 51 -10.54 9.02 -8.71
CA HIS A 51 -9.35 9.24 -7.92
C HIS A 51 -8.43 8.05 -8.09
N HIS A 52 -7.16 8.31 -8.36
CA HIS A 52 -6.16 7.28 -8.53
C HIS A 52 -5.12 7.39 -7.42
N HIS A 53 -4.65 6.24 -6.95
CA HIS A 53 -3.49 6.20 -6.08
C HIS A 53 -2.26 6.65 -6.89
N PRO A 54 -1.37 7.51 -6.34
CA PRO A 54 -0.20 7.99 -7.07
C PRO A 54 0.87 6.91 -7.27
N LYS A 55 0.94 5.92 -6.36
CA LYS A 55 1.76 4.71 -6.56
C LYS A 55 1.01 3.72 -7.44
N ALA A 56 1.75 3.14 -8.38
CA ALA A 56 1.27 2.02 -9.17
C ALA A 56 1.13 0.77 -8.30
N GLY A 57 0.12 -0.03 -8.61
CA GLY A 57 -0.14 -1.34 -8.03
C GLY A 57 0.76 -2.42 -8.58
N GLU A 58 0.37 -3.67 -8.33
CA GLU A 58 1.03 -4.84 -8.90
C GLU A 58 1.27 -4.68 -10.41
N ASN A 59 2.48 -5.02 -10.85
CA ASN A 59 2.91 -4.96 -12.25
C ASN A 59 2.77 -3.57 -12.92
N GLY A 60 2.74 -2.50 -12.14
CA GLY A 60 2.64 -1.13 -12.64
C GLY A 60 1.21 -0.70 -12.99
N ALA A 61 0.19 -1.46 -12.59
CA ALA A 61 -1.20 -1.11 -12.86
C ALA A 61 -1.64 0.15 -12.09
N GLN A 62 -2.48 0.98 -12.69
CA GLN A 62 -3.04 2.14 -11.99
C GLN A 62 -4.13 1.69 -11.02
N VAL A 63 -4.07 2.16 -9.77
CA VAL A 63 -5.02 1.79 -8.72
C VAL A 63 -6.08 2.87 -8.59
N VAL A 64 -7.36 2.50 -8.67
CA VAL A 64 -8.50 3.41 -8.49
C VAL A 64 -8.92 3.42 -7.01
N LEU A 65 -9.04 4.60 -6.43
CA LEU A 65 -9.57 4.83 -5.09
C LEU A 65 -11.08 5.11 -5.19
N LYS A 66 -11.89 4.15 -4.76
CA LYS A 66 -13.35 4.25 -4.75
C LYS A 66 -13.86 5.22 -3.68
N LYS A 67 -13.15 5.28 -2.56
CA LYS A 67 -13.42 6.16 -1.43
C LYS A 67 -12.10 6.68 -0.89
N PRO A 68 -11.53 7.74 -1.50
CA PRO A 68 -10.28 8.32 -1.05
C PRO A 68 -10.36 8.77 0.41
N SER A 69 -9.29 8.54 1.16
CA SER A 69 -9.15 9.12 2.49
C SER A 69 -8.91 10.63 2.41
N HIS A 70 -9.22 11.34 3.49
CA HIS A 70 -8.94 12.77 3.61
C HIS A 70 -7.91 13.01 4.71
N PRO A 71 -6.92 13.91 4.48
CA PRO A 71 -5.97 14.27 5.52
C PRO A 71 -6.66 15.02 6.65
N SER A 72 -6.16 14.87 7.87
CA SER A 72 -6.56 15.72 8.99
C SER A 72 -5.95 17.11 8.88
N ALA A 73 -6.47 18.08 9.64
CA ALA A 73 -5.89 19.42 9.70
C ALA A 73 -4.45 19.42 10.26
N PRO A 74 -3.56 20.33 9.82
CA PRO A 74 -2.19 20.42 10.35
C PRO A 74 -2.06 20.58 11.86
N SER A 75 -3.11 21.08 12.53
CA SER A 75 -3.16 21.22 13.99
C SER A 75 -3.13 19.87 14.73
N THR A 76 -3.43 18.75 14.07
CA THR A 76 -3.39 17.42 14.70
C THR A 76 -1.98 16.83 14.75
N TRP A 77 -1.07 17.26 13.88
CA TRP A 77 0.24 16.62 13.69
C TRP A 77 1.06 16.52 14.98
N HIS A 78 1.04 17.60 15.78
CA HIS A 78 1.78 17.70 17.05
C HIS A 78 0.88 17.54 18.29
N SER A 79 -0.40 17.21 18.10
CA SER A 79 -1.33 17.03 19.20
C SER A 79 -1.30 15.56 19.66
N PRO A 80 -0.80 15.26 20.87
CA PRO A 80 -0.67 13.88 21.35
C PRO A 80 -2.03 13.20 21.59
N THR A 81 -3.12 13.98 21.67
CA THR A 81 -4.48 13.49 21.91
C THR A 81 -5.36 13.55 20.66
N ALA A 82 -4.79 13.82 19.48
CA ALA A 82 -5.54 13.87 18.23
C ALA A 82 -5.02 12.82 17.24
N VAL A 83 -5.94 12.29 16.44
CA VAL A 83 -5.59 11.45 15.29
C VAL A 83 -5.13 12.36 14.15
N ALA A 84 -3.89 12.18 13.70
CA ALA A 84 -3.36 12.82 12.51
C ALA A 84 -3.38 11.84 11.34
N THR A 85 -4.07 12.17 10.26
CA THR A 85 -4.17 11.33 9.05
C THR A 85 -3.43 12.00 7.89
N PHE A 86 -2.56 11.24 7.25
CA PHE A 86 -1.79 11.63 6.08
C PHE A 86 -2.25 10.82 4.86
N VAL A 87 -2.23 11.44 3.70
CA VAL A 87 -2.61 10.82 2.42
C VAL A 87 -1.43 10.89 1.44
N PRO A 88 -1.39 10.01 0.42
CA PRO A 88 -0.34 10.04 -0.61
C PRO A 88 -0.13 11.44 -1.20
N ASP A 89 1.14 11.83 -1.31
CA ASP A 89 1.60 13.14 -1.81
C ASP A 89 0.99 14.38 -1.10
N GLY A 90 0.42 14.19 0.10
CA GLY A 90 -0.13 15.27 0.93
C GLY A 90 0.94 16.06 1.70
N ASP A 91 0.47 17.00 2.53
CA ASP A 91 1.35 17.80 3.39
C ASP A 91 1.78 17.04 4.66
N VAL A 92 2.98 17.37 5.16
CA VAL A 92 3.56 16.87 6.41
C VAL A 92 4.28 17.99 7.16
N PRO A 93 4.41 17.94 8.50
CA PRO A 93 5.33 18.80 9.21
C PRO A 93 6.78 18.44 8.85
N LEU A 94 7.72 19.34 9.14
CA LEU A 94 9.15 19.05 8.95
C LEU A 94 9.61 17.83 9.77
N SER A 95 9.06 17.66 10.97
CA SER A 95 9.38 16.55 11.88
C SER A 95 8.22 16.28 12.81
N ILE A 96 8.14 15.06 13.33
CA ILE A 96 7.30 14.69 14.48
C ILE A 96 8.23 14.10 15.54
N ASN A 97 8.10 14.55 16.78
CA ASN A 97 8.89 14.09 17.93
C ASN A 97 10.41 14.07 17.68
N GLY A 98 10.93 15.11 17.01
CA GLY A 98 12.35 15.25 16.69
C GLY A 98 12.86 14.43 15.50
N VAL A 99 12.03 13.53 14.93
CA VAL A 99 12.40 12.74 13.76
C VAL A 99 11.81 13.37 12.49
N ARG A 100 12.69 13.74 11.56
CA ARG A 100 12.32 14.35 10.27
C ARG A 100 11.41 13.44 9.45
N LEU A 101 10.40 14.04 8.82
CA LEU A 101 9.58 13.34 7.82
C LEU A 101 10.19 13.56 6.43
N SER A 102 10.85 12.54 5.92
CA SER A 102 11.43 12.55 4.58
C SER A 102 11.45 11.14 4.00
N PRO A 103 11.17 10.96 2.69
CA PRO A 103 11.18 9.64 2.08
C PRO A 103 12.51 8.92 2.32
N TRP A 104 12.44 7.65 2.71
CA TRP A 104 13.59 6.76 2.76
C TRP A 104 13.92 6.34 1.33
N LYS A 105 15.00 6.87 0.75
CA LYS A 105 15.30 6.75 -0.69
C LYS A 105 16.26 5.60 -1.02
N ASP A 106 17.06 5.22 -0.04
CA ASP A 106 18.07 4.16 -0.09
C ASP A 106 17.59 2.90 0.66
N HIS A 107 16.27 2.67 0.67
CA HIS A 107 15.71 1.44 1.20
C HIS A 107 16.17 0.24 0.35
N PRO A 108 16.29 -0.97 0.93
CA PRO A 108 16.63 -2.16 0.17
C PRO A 108 15.59 -2.47 -0.92
N THR A 109 16.04 -3.12 -2.00
CA THR A 109 15.19 -3.55 -3.12
C THR A 109 15.34 -5.04 -3.43
N THR A 110 16.13 -5.75 -2.64
CA THR A 110 16.36 -7.20 -2.73
C THR A 110 16.09 -7.85 -1.39
N ASN A 111 15.71 -9.13 -1.39
CA ASN A 111 15.48 -9.87 -0.14
C ASN A 111 16.74 -9.90 0.72
N GLU A 112 17.91 -10.15 0.12
CA GLU A 112 19.20 -10.08 0.82
C GLU A 112 19.43 -8.71 1.47
N GLY A 113 19.13 -7.61 0.77
CA GLY A 113 19.29 -6.28 1.34
C GLY A 113 18.31 -6.00 2.49
N TRP A 114 17.10 -6.57 2.44
CA TRP A 114 16.13 -6.49 3.53
C TRP A 114 16.54 -7.32 4.74
N ASP A 115 17.13 -8.50 4.54
CA ASP A 115 17.52 -9.37 5.65
C ASP A 115 18.60 -8.73 6.55
N TYR A 116 19.45 -7.86 5.97
CA TYR A 116 20.47 -7.08 6.69
C TYR A 116 20.10 -5.60 6.85
N VAL A 117 18.81 -5.26 6.80
CA VAL A 117 18.37 -3.87 6.89
C VAL A 117 18.64 -3.26 8.27
N ASP A 118 19.11 -2.01 8.28
CA ASP A 118 19.19 -1.23 9.52
C ASP A 118 17.84 -1.22 10.23
N GLY A 119 17.83 -1.62 11.50
CA GLY A 119 16.64 -1.66 12.34
C GLY A 119 16.23 -3.06 12.79
N VAL A 120 16.81 -4.12 12.19
CA VAL A 120 16.78 -5.46 12.81
C VAL A 120 17.51 -5.38 14.15
N ASN A 121 16.98 -6.10 15.15
CA ASN A 121 17.54 -6.17 16.48
C ASN A 121 18.09 -7.58 16.75
N ASP A 122 19.37 -7.76 16.50
CA ASP A 122 20.08 -9.03 16.68
C ASP A 122 20.19 -9.47 18.15
N ASP A 123 20.06 -8.52 19.07
CA ASP A 123 20.11 -8.77 20.52
C ASP A 123 18.73 -9.12 21.10
N LEU A 124 17.66 -8.99 20.31
CA LEU A 124 16.31 -9.31 20.74
C LEU A 124 16.16 -10.83 20.86
N TRP A 125 15.91 -11.30 22.08
CA TRP A 125 15.50 -12.69 22.26
C TRP A 125 14.11 -12.92 21.69
N GLU A 126 14.01 -13.87 20.76
CA GLU A 126 12.75 -14.31 20.19
C GLU A 126 12.40 -15.75 20.58
N PRO A 127 11.22 -16.01 21.15
CA PRO A 127 10.72 -17.37 21.30
C PRO A 127 10.48 -17.99 19.92
N ALA A 128 10.54 -19.33 19.86
CA ALA A 128 10.26 -20.08 18.65
C ALA A 128 8.87 -19.70 18.09
N PHE A 129 8.82 -19.38 16.80
CA PHE A 129 7.57 -19.08 16.11
C PHE A 129 6.83 -20.38 15.82
N ILE A 130 5.66 -20.56 16.43
CA ILE A 130 4.85 -21.77 16.27
C ILE A 130 3.76 -21.50 15.26
N LEU A 131 3.88 -22.11 14.08
CA LEU A 131 2.90 -21.99 13.01
C LEU A 131 1.96 -23.21 13.01
N PRO A 132 0.66 -23.04 13.33
CA PRO A 132 -0.31 -24.13 13.25
C PRO A 132 -0.43 -24.68 11.81
N PRO A 133 -0.71 -25.99 11.64
CA PRO A 133 -0.91 -26.58 10.33
C PRO A 133 -1.95 -25.83 9.50
N GLY A 134 -1.62 -25.54 8.24
CA GLY A 134 -2.51 -24.85 7.29
C GLY A 134 -2.56 -23.33 7.41
N LYS A 135 -1.83 -22.73 8.36
CA LYS A 135 -1.69 -21.26 8.45
C LYS A 135 -0.43 -20.76 7.77
N LYS A 136 -0.47 -19.52 7.30
CA LYS A 136 0.69 -18.78 6.79
C LYS A 136 1.39 -18.01 7.91
N ALA A 137 2.71 -17.92 7.84
CA ALA A 137 3.46 -16.98 8.66
C ALA A 137 3.22 -15.56 8.15
N ALA A 138 3.11 -14.61 9.06
CA ALA A 138 3.03 -13.19 8.79
C ALA A 138 3.85 -12.44 9.85
N SER A 139 4.25 -11.21 9.56
CA SER A 139 4.91 -10.36 10.54
C SER A 139 4.59 -8.89 10.33
N GLY A 140 4.71 -8.09 11.38
CA GLY A 140 4.43 -6.67 11.35
C GLY A 140 4.87 -5.96 12.62
N VAL A 141 4.55 -4.68 12.71
CA VAL A 141 5.02 -3.81 13.79
C VAL A 141 3.91 -2.94 14.37
N VAL A 142 4.00 -2.69 15.68
CA VAL A 142 3.43 -1.50 16.30
C VAL A 142 4.54 -0.44 16.36
N ILE A 143 4.36 0.65 15.64
CA ILE A 143 5.32 1.76 15.60
C ILE A 143 4.86 2.81 16.62
N GLU A 144 5.54 2.90 17.75
CA GLU A 144 5.23 3.85 18.82
C GLU A 144 6.09 5.10 18.73
N GLU A 145 5.45 6.26 18.91
CA GLU A 145 6.11 7.55 19.04
C GLU A 145 6.35 7.90 20.52
N PRO A 146 7.35 8.75 20.84
CA PRO A 146 7.63 9.15 22.22
C PRO A 146 6.47 9.83 22.97
N ASP A 147 5.46 10.31 22.25
CA ASP A 147 4.26 10.92 22.83
C ASP A 147 3.10 9.92 23.07
N GLY A 148 3.37 8.61 22.90
CA GLY A 148 2.43 7.52 23.14
C GLY A 148 1.48 7.23 21.99
N ARG A 149 1.53 7.98 20.89
CA ARG A 149 0.75 7.68 19.69
C ARG A 149 1.39 6.54 18.89
N VAL A 150 0.57 5.80 18.15
CA VAL A 150 1.01 4.71 17.28
C VAL A 150 0.59 4.92 15.83
N TRP A 151 1.38 4.41 14.90
CA TRP A 151 1.07 4.49 13.47
C TRP A 151 0.18 3.34 13.01
N LEU A 152 -0.85 3.67 12.25
CA LEU A 152 -1.78 2.74 11.59
C LEU A 152 -1.81 3.02 10.08
N ILE A 153 -2.05 1.97 9.31
CA ILE A 153 -2.29 2.05 7.87
C ILE A 153 -3.78 1.93 7.56
N HIS A 154 -4.23 2.54 6.46
CA HIS A 154 -5.60 2.44 5.95
C HIS A 154 -5.55 1.73 4.60
N PRO A 155 -5.90 0.44 4.53
CA PRO A 155 -5.80 -0.31 3.30
C PRO A 155 -6.60 0.32 2.17
N THR A 156 -6.00 0.37 0.97
CA THR A 156 -6.63 0.89 -0.23
C THR A 156 -7.96 0.19 -0.48
N ASN A 157 -9.02 0.97 -0.64
CA ASN A 157 -10.39 0.49 -0.80
C ASN A 157 -10.86 -0.47 0.31
N GLN A 158 -10.31 -0.34 1.52
CA GLN A 158 -10.64 -1.18 2.68
C GLN A 158 -10.44 -2.67 2.39
N PHE A 159 -9.32 -3.02 1.75
CA PHE A 159 -8.99 -4.41 1.46
C PHE A 159 -9.12 -5.30 2.71
N GLY A 160 -9.73 -6.48 2.56
CA GLY A 160 -10.03 -7.38 3.68
C GLY A 160 -11.10 -6.87 4.66
N GLY A 161 -11.79 -5.77 4.34
CA GLY A 161 -12.80 -5.14 5.20
C GLY A 161 -12.21 -4.26 6.30
N TYR A 162 -10.91 -3.97 6.27
CA TYR A 162 -10.24 -3.14 7.27
C TYR A 162 -10.43 -1.65 6.98
N HIS A 163 -10.82 -0.89 7.99
CA HIS A 163 -10.77 0.57 7.98
C HIS A 163 -9.33 1.03 8.21
N ALA A 164 -8.72 0.52 9.29
CA ALA A 164 -7.32 0.68 9.60
C ALA A 164 -6.75 -0.62 10.17
N SER A 165 -5.43 -0.77 10.13
CA SER A 165 -4.70 -1.91 10.70
C SER A 165 -3.29 -1.48 11.11
N PHE A 166 -2.60 -2.31 11.88
CA PHE A 166 -1.14 -2.19 12.04
C PHE A 166 -0.46 -2.69 10.78
N PRO A 167 0.67 -2.10 10.36
CA PRO A 167 1.38 -2.54 9.17
C PRO A 167 1.92 -3.97 9.38
N LYS A 168 1.55 -4.87 8.46
CA LYS A 168 1.88 -6.30 8.52
C LYS A 168 1.53 -6.97 7.21
N GLY A 169 2.30 -8.00 6.86
CA GLY A 169 2.00 -8.83 5.71
C GLY A 169 2.54 -10.24 5.85
N THR A 170 2.38 -11.00 4.78
CA THR A 170 2.76 -12.42 4.75
C THR A 170 4.28 -12.51 4.76
N ALA A 171 4.83 -13.42 5.57
CA ALA A 171 6.28 -13.61 5.60
C ALA A 171 6.78 -14.07 4.22
N GLU A 172 7.73 -13.33 3.66
CA GLU A 172 8.38 -13.71 2.41
C GLU A 172 9.41 -14.83 2.64
N PRO A 173 9.61 -15.69 1.64
CA PRO A 173 10.70 -16.66 1.70
C PRO A 173 12.04 -15.96 1.92
N GLU A 174 12.87 -16.56 2.78
CA GLU A 174 14.27 -16.17 3.02
C GLU A 174 14.45 -14.85 3.80
N LEU A 175 13.38 -14.17 4.21
CA LEU A 175 13.48 -13.05 5.16
C LEU A 175 13.29 -13.53 6.60
N SER A 176 14.09 -12.99 7.52
CA SER A 176 13.74 -13.01 8.93
C SER A 176 12.39 -12.32 9.17
N LEU A 177 11.66 -12.74 10.22
CA LEU A 177 10.37 -12.11 10.55
C LEU A 177 10.55 -10.63 10.94
N GLN A 178 11.70 -10.25 11.52
CA GLN A 178 12.00 -8.84 11.81
C GLN A 178 12.21 -8.04 10.51
N ALA A 179 13.04 -8.54 9.58
CA ALA A 179 13.27 -7.90 8.29
C ALA A 179 11.97 -7.74 7.49
N ASN A 180 11.14 -8.79 7.46
CA ASN A 180 9.83 -8.73 6.83
C ASN A 180 8.94 -7.66 7.49
N ALA A 181 8.89 -7.60 8.82
CA ALA A 181 8.09 -6.60 9.52
C ALA A 181 8.55 -5.15 9.22
N ILE A 182 9.86 -4.90 9.08
CA ILE A 182 10.42 -3.60 8.68
C ILE A 182 10.07 -3.28 7.22
N LYS A 183 10.17 -4.26 6.33
CA LYS A 183 9.79 -4.13 4.92
C LYS A 183 8.31 -3.76 4.79
N GLU A 184 7.41 -4.49 5.46
CA GLU A 184 5.97 -4.22 5.47
C GLU A 184 5.65 -2.85 6.06
N ALA A 185 6.33 -2.45 7.15
CA ALA A 185 6.21 -1.11 7.69
C ALA A 185 6.55 -0.03 6.64
N PHE A 186 7.64 -0.21 5.91
CA PHE A 186 8.02 0.73 4.85
C PHE A 186 7.05 0.70 3.67
N GLU A 187 6.67 -0.47 3.18
CA GLU A 187 5.80 -0.61 2.00
C GLU A 187 4.38 -0.08 2.28
N GLU A 188 3.79 -0.41 3.42
CA GLU A 188 2.43 -0.01 3.73
C GLU A 188 2.31 1.40 4.34
N SER A 189 3.37 1.94 4.96
CA SER A 189 3.31 3.25 5.64
C SER A 189 4.32 4.29 5.16
N GLY A 190 5.36 3.90 4.42
CA GLY A 190 6.45 4.79 4.01
C GLY A 190 7.43 5.15 5.14
N LEU A 191 7.29 4.55 6.32
CA LEU A 191 8.10 4.82 7.51
C LEU A 191 9.33 3.90 7.57
N LYS A 192 10.47 4.46 8.00
CA LYS A 192 11.66 3.69 8.38
C LYS A 192 11.62 3.46 9.88
N VAL A 193 11.74 2.22 10.31
CA VAL A 193 11.59 1.81 11.71
C VAL A 193 12.76 0.96 12.17
N GLU A 194 12.94 0.89 13.49
CA GLU A 194 13.81 -0.10 14.12
C GLU A 194 13.02 -0.90 15.17
N ILE A 195 13.31 -2.19 15.28
CA ILE A 195 12.68 -3.12 16.21
C ILE A 195 13.22 -2.87 17.63
N THR A 196 12.31 -2.65 18.56
CA THR A 196 12.62 -2.40 19.98
C THR A 196 12.25 -3.58 20.87
N GLY A 197 11.43 -4.51 20.38
CA GLY A 197 10.97 -5.65 21.16
C GLY A 197 9.98 -6.53 20.40
N LEU A 198 9.53 -7.59 21.07
CA LEU A 198 8.49 -8.49 20.58
C LEU A 198 7.22 -8.28 21.39
N LEU A 199 6.09 -8.02 20.72
CA LEU A 199 4.79 -7.90 21.35
C LEU A 199 4.12 -9.28 21.51
N GLY A 200 4.17 -10.11 20.47
CA GLY A 200 3.67 -11.48 20.52
C GLY A 200 3.23 -12.05 19.18
N ASP A 201 2.71 -13.27 19.21
CA ASP A 201 2.18 -13.98 18.05
C ASP A 201 0.64 -13.98 18.10
N TYR A 202 0.02 -13.42 17.06
CA TYR A 202 -1.42 -13.20 17.00
C TYR A 202 -2.06 -14.04 15.90
N GLU A 203 -2.93 -14.96 16.32
CA GLU A 203 -3.63 -15.84 15.40
C GLU A 203 -4.74 -15.09 14.63
N ARG A 204 -4.86 -15.40 13.34
CA ARG A 204 -5.88 -14.90 12.40
C ARG A 204 -6.56 -16.09 11.72
N THR A 205 -7.56 -15.83 10.88
CA THR A 205 -8.27 -16.90 10.16
C THR A 205 -7.33 -17.80 9.33
N THR A 206 -6.39 -17.20 8.59
CA THR A 206 -5.51 -17.92 7.64
C THR A 206 -4.02 -17.80 7.95
N SER A 207 -3.65 -17.03 8.97
CA SER A 207 -2.25 -16.76 9.32
C SER A 207 -2.04 -16.67 10.84
N VAL A 208 -0.77 -16.69 11.24
CA VAL A 208 -0.31 -16.20 12.54
C VAL A 208 0.65 -15.06 12.25
N ALA A 209 0.41 -13.90 12.85
CA ALA A 209 1.24 -12.72 12.68
C ALA A 209 2.12 -12.51 13.91
N ARG A 210 3.44 -12.55 13.73
CA ARG A 210 4.40 -12.10 14.74
C ARG A 210 4.47 -10.58 14.73
N ILE A 211 4.11 -9.95 15.83
CA ILE A 211 4.07 -8.49 15.96
C ILE A 211 5.21 -8.03 16.86
N TYR A 212 6.04 -7.14 16.33
CA TYR A 212 7.10 -6.48 17.08
C TYR A 212 6.66 -5.10 17.57
N THR A 213 7.32 -4.60 18.61
CA THR A 213 7.31 -3.16 18.90
C THR A 213 8.47 -2.52 18.14
N ALA A 214 8.22 -1.32 17.63
CA ALA A 214 9.20 -0.58 16.86
C ALA A 214 9.09 0.92 17.17
N ARG A 215 10.17 1.66 16.89
CA ARG A 215 10.14 3.13 16.85
C ARG A 215 10.50 3.64 15.47
N ARG A 216 9.94 4.80 15.10
CA ARG A 216 10.28 5.46 13.84
C ARG A 216 11.64 6.12 13.92
N VAL A 217 12.47 5.88 12.92
CA VAL A 217 13.80 6.51 12.76
C VAL A 217 13.93 7.32 11.47
N GLY A 218 12.92 7.28 10.61
CA GLY A 218 12.87 8.08 9.38
C GLY A 218 11.65 7.74 8.54
N GLY A 219 11.74 8.01 7.24
CA GLY A 219 10.62 7.82 6.32
C GLY A 219 9.58 8.94 6.44
N THR A 220 8.49 8.80 5.69
CA THR A 220 7.38 9.77 5.72
C THR A 220 6.06 9.08 5.40
N PRO A 221 4.97 9.39 6.13
CA PRO A 221 3.68 8.74 5.94
C PRO A 221 3.02 9.08 4.61
N ILE A 222 3.54 10.07 3.86
CA ILE A 222 3.05 10.42 2.52
C ILE A 222 3.73 9.61 1.40
N ALA A 223 4.70 8.76 1.74
CA ALA A 223 5.42 7.91 0.80
C ALA A 223 4.95 6.45 0.77
N MET A 224 3.86 6.12 1.46
CA MET A 224 3.25 4.79 1.46
C MET A 224 3.05 4.21 0.05
N GLY A 225 3.16 2.90 -0.04
CA GLY A 225 2.84 2.10 -1.21
C GLY A 225 1.35 2.10 -1.53
N TRP A 226 0.99 1.50 -2.65
CA TRP A 226 -0.38 1.48 -3.17
C TRP A 226 -1.37 0.67 -2.32
N GLU A 227 -0.87 -0.20 -1.46
CA GLU A 227 -1.69 -1.04 -0.58
C GLU A 227 -2.39 -0.23 0.50
N SER A 228 -1.88 0.96 0.79
CA SER A 228 -2.46 1.92 1.74
C SER A 228 -2.89 3.19 1.03
N GLN A 229 -4.06 3.71 1.36
CA GLN A 229 -4.55 5.01 0.86
C GLN A 229 -4.45 6.13 1.89
N ALA A 230 -4.06 5.80 3.13
CA ALA A 230 -3.69 6.76 4.17
C ALA A 230 -2.87 6.08 5.28
N VAL A 231 -2.21 6.90 6.09
CA VAL A 231 -1.52 6.50 7.31
C VAL A 231 -1.96 7.44 8.43
N SER A 232 -2.33 6.90 9.60
CA SER A 232 -2.71 7.70 10.76
C SER A 232 -1.72 7.55 11.90
N LEU A 233 -1.39 8.65 12.57
CA LEU A 233 -0.78 8.65 13.89
C LEU A 233 -1.89 8.83 14.92
N CYS A 234 -2.11 7.81 15.75
CA CYS A 234 -3.29 7.67 16.60
C CYS A 234 -2.90 7.49 18.07
N PRO A 235 -3.51 8.25 19.00
CA PRO A 235 -3.40 7.96 20.43
C PRO A 235 -4.03 6.60 20.74
N VAL A 236 -3.46 5.86 21.70
CA VAL A 236 -3.87 4.48 22.01
C VAL A 236 -5.35 4.39 22.41
N GLU A 237 -5.86 5.42 23.09
CA GLU A 237 -7.26 5.53 23.51
C GLU A 237 -8.27 5.64 22.35
N HIS A 238 -7.82 6.02 21.16
CA HIS A 238 -8.67 6.16 19.97
C HIS A 238 -8.58 4.95 19.03
N LEU A 239 -7.79 3.92 19.35
CA LEU A 239 -7.56 2.79 18.43
C LEU A 239 -8.84 2.07 18.02
N TYR A 240 -9.79 1.87 18.94
CA TYR A 240 -11.05 1.18 18.63
C TYR A 240 -11.99 2.00 17.73
N GLU A 241 -11.75 3.29 17.54
CA GLU A 241 -12.47 4.12 16.56
C GLU A 241 -12.04 3.80 15.12
N LEU A 242 -10.81 3.30 14.95
CA LEU A 242 -10.17 3.05 13.66
C LEU A 242 -10.06 1.55 13.33
N LEU A 243 -9.75 0.72 14.32
CA LEU A 243 -9.58 -0.74 14.18
C LEU A 243 -10.93 -1.45 14.24
N ASN A 244 -11.58 -1.59 13.08
CA ASN A 244 -12.91 -2.18 12.99
C ASN A 244 -12.92 -3.72 13.01
N VAL A 245 -11.78 -4.38 12.77
CA VAL A 245 -11.70 -5.85 12.69
C VAL A 245 -11.13 -6.43 13.98
N TRP A 246 -11.80 -7.44 14.53
CA TRP A 246 -11.44 -8.14 15.78
C TRP A 246 -9.98 -8.62 15.84
N ALA A 247 -9.44 -8.95 14.67
CA ALA A 247 -8.05 -9.33 14.47
C ALA A 247 -7.11 -8.41 15.28
N ASP A 248 -7.20 -7.10 15.08
CA ASP A 248 -6.21 -6.17 15.63
C ASP A 248 -6.52 -5.73 17.06
N HIS A 249 -7.64 -6.16 17.63
CA HIS A 249 -8.03 -5.78 19.00
C HIS A 249 -7.09 -6.36 20.05
N GLY A 250 -6.66 -7.61 19.91
CA GLY A 250 -5.68 -8.18 20.84
C GLY A 250 -4.32 -7.47 20.83
N ILE A 251 -3.95 -6.87 19.68
CA ILE A 251 -2.74 -6.04 19.57
C ILE A 251 -2.99 -4.72 20.31
N ALA A 252 -4.13 -4.06 20.06
CA ALA A 252 -4.53 -2.82 20.73
C ALA A 252 -4.60 -2.96 22.26
N GLU A 253 -5.17 -4.07 22.77
CA GLU A 253 -5.19 -4.37 24.20
C GLU A 253 -3.79 -4.50 24.78
N ALA A 254 -2.89 -5.21 24.08
CA ALA A 254 -1.52 -5.44 24.53
C ALA A 254 -0.69 -4.16 24.62
N ILE A 255 -1.03 -3.13 23.85
CA ILE A 255 -0.35 -1.82 23.87
C ILE A 255 -1.09 -0.76 24.72
N GLY A 256 -2.15 -1.15 25.44
CA GLY A 256 -2.78 -0.29 26.45
C GLY A 256 -4.04 0.46 26.01
N ALA A 257 -4.69 0.06 24.91
CA ALA A 257 -6.00 0.63 24.49
C ALA A 257 -7.14 0.34 25.49
N GLY A 258 -6.90 -0.53 26.47
CA GLY A 258 -7.94 -1.06 27.36
C GLY A 258 -8.81 -2.11 26.65
N PRO A 259 -9.80 -2.69 27.35
CA PRO A 259 -10.65 -3.73 26.79
C PRO A 259 -11.51 -3.19 25.65
N ILE A 260 -11.81 -4.04 24.67
CA ILE A 260 -12.71 -3.72 23.56
C ILE A 260 -14.01 -3.08 24.10
N PRO A 261 -14.41 -1.89 23.62
CA PRO A 261 -15.66 -1.26 24.02
C PRO A 261 -16.84 -2.19 23.72
N LYS A 262 -17.71 -2.42 24.71
CA LYS A 262 -18.95 -3.15 24.49
C LYS A 262 -19.80 -2.33 23.52
N VAL A 263 -20.11 -2.91 22.35
CA VAL A 263 -21.07 -2.33 21.41
C VAL A 263 -22.40 -2.15 22.16
N LYS A 264 -22.87 -0.91 22.26
CA LYS A 264 -24.18 -0.59 22.85
C LYS A 264 -25.29 -0.85 21.85
#